data_AF-A0A803PB15-F1
#
_entry.id   AF-A0A803PB15-F1
#
_cell.length_a   1.000
_cell.length_b   1.000
_cell.length_c   1.000
_cell.angle_alpha   90.00
_cell.angle_beta   90.00
_cell.angle_gamma   90.00
#
_symmetry.space_group_name_H-M   'P 1'
#
loop_
_entity.id
_entity.type
_entity.pdbx_description
1 polymer ?
#
loop_
_entity_poly.entity_id
_entity_poly.type
_entity_poly.pdbx_seq_one_letter_code
_entity_poly.pdbx_strand_id
1 'polypeptide(L)'
;MEEYVEIPSDSGITFNVKPLMKAVEIAEKARDAILSRKFQQVRVNLPNGDMVGHTGDIEATVVACKAADEAVKIILDAIEQVGGIYVVTADHGNAEDMVKRNKSGKPQLDKNGKIQILTSHTLEPVPIAIGGPGLAPGVRFRNDVPSGGLANVAATVMNLHGFEAPSDYEPTLIEVVDN
;
A
#
# COMPACT_ATOMS: atom_id res chain seq x y z
N MET A 1 -10.26 -6.39 -21.15
CA MET A 1 -8.95 -6.13 -21.79
C MET A 1 -8.08 -5.48 -20.74
N GLU A 2 -6.83 -5.91 -20.61
CA GLU A 2 -5.88 -5.35 -19.64
C GLU A 2 -4.94 -4.36 -20.33
N GLU A 3 -4.54 -3.31 -19.62
CA GLU A 3 -3.54 -2.34 -20.06
C GLU A 3 -2.49 -2.18 -18.96
N TYR A 4 -1.21 -2.16 -19.35
CA TYR A 4 -0.08 -2.01 -18.45
C TYR A 4 0.72 -0.76 -18.81
N VAL A 5 1.15 -0.02 -17.78
CA VAL A 5 1.96 1.20 -17.92
C VAL A 5 3.18 1.05 -17.03
N GLU A 6 4.38 1.13 -17.63
CA GLU A 6 5.64 1.15 -16.91
C GLU A 6 6.16 2.59 -16.78
N ILE A 7 6.55 2.98 -15.57
CA ILE A 7 7.27 4.23 -15.31
C ILE A 7 8.72 3.84 -14.97
N PRO A 8 9.68 4.12 -15.87
CA PRO A 8 11.06 3.71 -15.66
C PRO A 8 11.66 4.34 -14.40
N SER A 9 12.18 3.49 -13.51
CA SER A 9 12.94 3.93 -12.34
C SER A 9 14.26 4.59 -12.74
N ASP A 10 14.79 5.44 -11.85
CA ASP A 10 16.15 5.94 -11.99
C ASP A 10 17.17 4.78 -11.99
N SER A 11 18.12 4.81 -12.93
CA SER A 11 19.16 3.78 -13.08
C SER A 11 20.53 4.27 -12.63
N GLY A 12 21.37 3.36 -12.11
CA GLY A 12 22.78 3.64 -11.78
C GLY A 12 23.01 4.39 -10.47
N ILE A 13 21.97 4.52 -9.64
CA ILE A 13 22.02 5.13 -8.30
C ILE A 13 21.32 4.24 -7.28
N THR A 14 21.68 4.36 -6.00
CA THR A 14 20.91 3.76 -4.90
C THR A 14 19.70 4.65 -4.59
N PHE A 15 18.57 4.04 -4.22
CA PHE A 15 17.31 4.78 -4.08
C PHE A 15 17.31 5.82 -2.96
N ASN A 16 18.17 5.72 -1.95
CA ASN A 16 18.33 6.77 -0.94
C ASN A 16 18.90 8.09 -1.51
N VAL A 17 19.55 8.06 -2.69
CA VAL A 17 20.00 9.28 -3.39
C VAL A 17 18.82 10.04 -4.00
N LYS A 18 17.76 9.32 -4.41
CA LYS A 18 16.51 9.88 -4.94
C LYS A 18 15.29 9.19 -4.29
N PRO A 19 15.02 9.46 -3.00
CA PRO A 19 14.02 8.72 -2.24
C PRO A 19 12.57 8.98 -2.70
N LEU A 20 12.34 10.06 -3.46
CA LEU A 20 11.05 10.35 -4.09
C LEU A 20 10.71 9.32 -5.18
N MET A 21 11.73 8.67 -5.74
CA MET A 21 11.62 7.74 -6.87
C MET A 21 10.68 8.30 -7.94
N LYS A 22 9.64 7.54 -8.29
CA LYS A 22 8.64 7.88 -9.31
C LYS A 22 7.23 8.01 -8.72
N ALA A 23 7.11 8.24 -7.42
CA ALA A 23 5.82 8.23 -6.72
C ALA A 23 4.79 9.16 -7.37
N VAL A 24 5.18 10.42 -7.64
CA VAL A 24 4.29 11.42 -8.26
C VAL A 24 3.98 11.05 -9.71
N GLU A 25 4.97 10.65 -10.51
CA GLU A 25 4.75 10.26 -11.91
C GLU A 25 3.77 9.06 -12.02
N ILE A 26 3.91 8.08 -11.13
CA ILE A 26 3.00 6.93 -11.02
C ILE A 26 1.58 7.41 -10.63
N ALA A 27 1.47 8.27 -9.62
CA ALA A 27 0.20 8.80 -9.16
C ALA A 27 -0.53 9.63 -10.23
N GLU A 28 0.18 10.43 -11.01
CA GLU A 28 -0.40 11.20 -12.12
C GLU A 28 -0.96 10.29 -13.21
N LYS A 29 -0.26 9.19 -13.55
CA LYS A 29 -0.78 8.20 -14.50
C LYS A 29 -2.00 7.46 -13.97
N ALA A 30 -2.00 7.10 -12.69
CA ALA A 30 -3.16 6.50 -12.05
C ALA A 30 -4.35 7.47 -12.04
N ARG A 31 -4.13 8.74 -11.68
CA ARG A 31 -5.12 9.82 -11.73
C ARG A 31 -5.72 9.94 -13.12
N ASP A 32 -4.89 10.03 -14.16
CA ASP A 32 -5.37 10.16 -15.55
C ASP A 32 -6.20 8.95 -15.98
N ALA A 33 -5.79 7.73 -15.60
CA ALA A 33 -6.54 6.51 -15.85
C ALA A 33 -7.90 6.51 -15.15
N ILE A 34 -7.95 6.90 -13.87
CA ILE A 34 -9.19 7.02 -13.07
C ILE A 34 -10.12 8.05 -13.71
N LEU A 35 -9.64 9.27 -13.98
CA LEU A 35 -10.44 10.36 -14.55
C LEU A 35 -10.95 10.04 -15.95
N SER A 36 -10.25 9.18 -16.70
CA SER A 36 -10.70 8.75 -18.04
C SER A 36 -11.99 7.92 -18.02
N ARG A 37 -12.31 7.29 -16.88
CA ARG A 37 -13.43 6.33 -16.71
C ARG A 37 -13.45 5.17 -17.71
N LYS A 38 -12.32 4.87 -18.37
CA LYS A 38 -12.19 3.76 -19.32
C LYS A 38 -12.03 2.40 -18.64
N PHE A 39 -11.51 2.39 -17.41
CA PHE A 39 -11.18 1.18 -16.67
C PHE A 39 -12.16 0.96 -15.51
N GLN A 40 -12.56 -0.29 -15.31
CA GLN A 40 -13.35 -0.68 -14.13
C GLN A 40 -12.48 -0.76 -12.88
N GLN A 41 -11.19 -1.07 -13.03
CA GLN A 41 -10.22 -1.17 -11.93
C GLN A 41 -8.89 -0.55 -12.36
N VAL A 42 -8.28 0.25 -11.47
CA VAL A 42 -6.92 0.77 -11.62
C VAL A 42 -6.10 0.26 -10.44
N ARG A 43 -5.01 -0.45 -10.72
CA ARG A 43 -4.12 -1.06 -9.70
C ARG A 43 -2.72 -0.46 -9.81
N VAL A 44 -2.16 -0.05 -8.68
CA VAL A 44 -0.91 0.72 -8.59
C VAL A 44 -0.04 0.17 -7.47
N ASN A 45 1.28 0.18 -7.64
CA ASN A 45 2.27 -0.06 -6.59
C ASN A 45 3.13 1.21 -6.41
N LEU A 46 3.37 1.59 -5.16
CA LEU A 46 4.29 2.68 -4.78
C LEU A 46 5.49 2.07 -4.04
N PRO A 47 6.67 1.99 -4.67
CA PRO A 47 7.79 1.17 -4.17
C PRO A 47 8.62 1.87 -3.07
N ASN A 48 8.34 3.14 -2.79
CA ASN A 48 9.19 4.04 -2.01
C ASN A 48 9.59 3.49 -0.63
N GLY A 49 8.61 3.04 0.16
CA GLY A 49 8.87 2.55 1.52
C GLY A 49 9.81 1.35 1.53
N ASP A 50 9.63 0.42 0.61
CA ASP A 50 10.43 -0.79 0.54
C ASP A 50 11.83 -0.55 -0.04
N MET A 51 11.88 0.02 -1.24
CA MET A 51 13.13 0.17 -1.99
C MET A 51 14.11 1.12 -1.30
N VAL A 52 13.61 2.15 -0.62
CA VAL A 52 14.44 3.04 0.20
C VAL A 52 14.71 2.42 1.57
N GLY A 53 13.76 1.70 2.15
CA GLY A 53 13.95 0.92 3.39
C GLY A 53 15.12 -0.06 3.31
N HIS A 54 15.27 -0.76 2.19
CA HIS A 54 16.39 -1.66 1.91
C HIS A 54 17.78 -1.00 1.93
N THR A 55 17.86 0.33 1.80
CA THR A 55 19.14 1.06 1.90
C THR A 55 19.62 1.22 3.33
N GLY A 56 18.71 1.12 4.31
CA GLY A 56 19.01 1.38 5.72
C GLY A 56 19.16 2.86 6.10
N ASP A 57 18.90 3.77 5.15
CA ASP A 57 18.97 5.21 5.36
C ASP A 57 17.64 5.73 5.92
N ILE A 58 17.57 5.89 7.25
CA ILE A 58 16.34 6.28 7.95
C ILE A 58 15.79 7.62 7.45
N GLU A 59 16.66 8.60 7.22
CA GLU A 59 16.22 9.94 6.80
C GLU A 59 15.66 9.89 5.37
N ALA A 60 16.33 9.16 4.48
CA ALA A 60 15.84 8.95 3.13
C ALA A 60 14.52 8.16 3.13
N THR A 61 14.37 7.12 3.96
CA THR A 61 13.12 6.34 4.07
C THR A 61 11.96 7.22 4.55
N VAL A 62 12.19 8.14 5.49
CA VAL A 62 11.15 9.10 5.91
C VAL A 62 10.71 9.99 4.75
N VAL A 63 11.64 10.46 3.92
CA VAL A 63 11.31 11.24 2.71
C VAL A 63 10.53 10.37 1.70
N ALA A 64 10.93 9.11 1.53
CA ALA A 64 10.27 8.17 0.64
C ALA A 64 8.81 7.91 1.06
N CYS A 65 8.55 7.69 2.35
CA CYS A 65 7.20 7.52 2.87
C CYS A 65 6.33 8.78 2.68
N LYS A 66 6.89 9.98 2.84
CA LYS A 66 6.16 11.24 2.57
C LYS A 66 5.78 11.38 1.09
N ALA A 67 6.67 10.98 0.18
CA ALA A 67 6.39 10.98 -1.25
C ALA A 67 5.29 9.97 -1.62
N ALA A 68 5.28 8.79 -0.98
CA ALA A 68 4.22 7.82 -1.14
C ALA A 68 2.87 8.34 -0.61
N ASP A 69 2.85 9.02 0.54
CA ASP A 69 1.65 9.63 1.10
C ASP A 69 1.05 10.71 0.16
N GLU A 70 1.89 11.58 -0.40
CA GLU A 70 1.48 12.57 -1.41
C GLU A 70 0.91 11.91 -2.67
N ALA A 71 1.56 10.84 -3.15
CA ALA A 71 1.08 10.06 -4.28
C ALA A 71 -0.29 9.40 -4.00
N VAL A 72 -0.48 8.83 -2.81
CA VAL A 72 -1.78 8.29 -2.37
C VAL A 72 -2.83 9.40 -2.39
N LYS A 73 -2.54 10.59 -1.87
CA LYS A 73 -3.47 11.72 -1.89
C LYS A 73 -3.93 12.07 -3.31
N ILE A 74 -3.01 12.18 -4.27
CA ILE A 74 -3.34 12.47 -5.68
C ILE A 74 -4.31 11.44 -6.25
N ILE A 75 -4.09 10.16 -5.95
CA ILE A 75 -4.94 9.06 -6.43
C ILE A 75 -6.33 9.14 -5.78
N LEU A 76 -6.39 9.30 -4.45
CA LEU A 76 -7.65 9.36 -3.72
C LEU A 76 -8.49 10.59 -4.13
N ASP A 77 -7.87 11.75 -4.36
CA ASP A 77 -8.55 12.96 -4.84
C ASP A 77 -9.18 12.73 -6.24
N ALA A 78 -8.58 11.89 -7.09
CA ALA A 78 -9.17 11.49 -8.37
C ALA A 78 -10.34 10.50 -8.21
N ILE A 79 -10.23 9.56 -7.27
CA ILE A 79 -11.30 8.62 -6.94
C ILE A 79 -12.53 9.36 -6.43
N GLU A 80 -12.33 10.37 -5.57
CA GLU A 80 -13.37 11.27 -5.08
C GLU A 80 -14.12 11.94 -6.25
N GLN A 81 -13.39 12.50 -7.21
CA GLN A 81 -13.97 13.19 -8.37
C GLN A 81 -14.82 12.30 -9.28
N VAL A 82 -14.50 11.01 -9.37
CA VAL A 82 -15.29 10.06 -10.17
C VAL A 82 -16.38 9.35 -9.38
N GLY A 83 -16.46 9.60 -8.07
CA GLY A 83 -17.37 8.90 -7.15
C GLY A 83 -17.04 7.41 -7.01
N GLY A 84 -15.75 7.07 -7.02
CA GLY A 84 -15.28 5.69 -6.99
C GLY A 84 -15.10 5.11 -5.58
N ILE A 85 -14.52 3.92 -5.52
CA ILE A 85 -14.12 3.21 -4.30
C ILE A 85 -12.59 3.04 -4.34
N TYR A 86 -11.93 3.18 -3.19
CA TYR A 86 -10.52 2.83 -3.03
C TYR A 86 -10.33 1.65 -2.08
N VAL A 87 -9.26 0.89 -2.32
CA VAL A 87 -8.66 -0.05 -1.38
C VAL A 87 -7.16 0.25 -1.34
N VAL A 88 -6.65 0.63 -0.17
CA VAL A 88 -5.22 0.90 0.05
C VAL A 88 -4.70 -0.16 1.02
N THR A 89 -3.63 -0.86 0.64
CA THR A 89 -2.97 -1.87 1.47
C THR A 89 -1.48 -1.97 1.11
N ALA A 90 -0.73 -2.80 1.82
CA ALA A 90 0.66 -3.15 1.54
C ALA A 90 0.79 -4.67 1.38
N ASP A 91 1.86 -5.12 0.72
CA ASP A 91 2.20 -6.54 0.57
C ASP A 91 3.07 -7.06 1.72
N HIS A 92 3.87 -6.20 2.35
CA HIS A 92 4.60 -6.48 3.58
C HIS A 92 5.08 -5.20 4.27
N GLY A 93 5.71 -5.34 5.44
CA GLY A 93 6.41 -4.27 6.14
C GLY A 93 7.88 -4.13 5.73
N ASN A 94 8.44 -2.95 5.93
CA ASN A 94 9.87 -2.60 5.80
C ASN A 94 10.15 -1.27 6.55
N ALA A 95 9.62 -0.16 6.02
CA ALA A 95 9.93 1.20 6.45
C ALA A 95 9.52 1.54 7.90
N GLU A 96 8.59 0.79 8.48
CA GLU A 96 8.08 1.00 9.84
C GLU A 96 9.08 0.61 10.93
N ASP A 97 10.07 -0.26 10.65
CA ASP A 97 11.12 -0.60 11.59
C ASP A 97 12.50 -0.69 10.94
N MET A 98 13.21 0.43 10.92
CA MET A 98 14.54 0.54 10.30
C MET A 98 15.69 0.08 11.22
N VAL A 99 15.39 -0.55 12.36
CA VAL A 99 16.38 -0.94 13.37
C VAL A 99 16.22 -2.39 13.80
N LYS A 100 17.33 -3.12 13.98
CA LYS A 100 17.28 -4.49 14.49
C LYS A 100 16.89 -4.47 15.97
N ARG A 101 15.96 -5.34 16.36
CA ARG A 101 15.51 -5.48 17.75
C ARG A 101 15.88 -6.83 18.35
N ASN A 102 16.16 -6.84 19.65
CA ASN A 102 16.34 -8.08 20.40
C ASN A 102 14.98 -8.70 20.79
N LYS A 103 15.00 -9.88 21.42
CA LYS A 103 13.78 -10.57 21.88
C LYS A 103 12.91 -9.77 22.85
N SER A 104 13.45 -8.71 23.45
CA SER A 104 12.74 -7.79 24.36
C SER A 104 12.27 -6.52 23.65
N GLY A 105 12.37 -6.43 22.32
CA GLY A 105 11.95 -5.29 21.51
C GLY A 105 12.90 -4.08 21.53
N LYS A 106 14.04 -4.16 22.21
CA LYS A 106 15.01 -3.06 22.30
C LYS A 106 15.93 -3.04 21.08
N PRO A 107 16.34 -1.85 20.58
CA PRO A 107 17.33 -1.74 19.52
C PRO A 107 18.61 -2.50 19.89
N GLN A 108 19.10 -3.33 18.96
CA GLN A 108 20.39 -3.97 19.07
C GLN A 108 21.47 -2.94 18.79
N LEU A 109 22.51 -2.98 19.61
CA LEU A 109 23.70 -2.15 19.43
C LEU A 109 24.84 -3.00 18.87
N ASP A 110 25.71 -2.40 18.09
CA ASP A 110 26.98 -2.99 17.69
C ASP A 110 28.01 -2.90 18.83
N LYS A 111 29.21 -3.41 18.59
CA LYS A 111 30.32 -3.40 19.56
C LYS A 111 30.74 -1.99 20.03
N ASN A 112 30.37 -0.95 19.29
CA ASN A 112 30.69 0.45 19.59
C ASN A 112 29.50 1.18 20.22
N GLY A 113 28.39 0.49 20.50
CA GLY A 113 27.18 1.09 21.05
C GLY A 113 26.30 1.78 20.02
N LYS A 114 26.53 1.61 18.71
CA LYS A 114 25.68 2.18 17.65
C LYS A 114 24.52 1.26 17.32
N ILE A 115 23.35 1.81 17.01
CA ILE A 115 22.17 1.05 16.57
C ILE A 115 22.51 0.24 15.30
N GLN A 116 22.13 -1.03 15.30
CA GLN A 116 22.19 -1.88 14.13
C GLN A 116 20.97 -1.63 13.24
N ILE A 117 21.21 -1.22 12.00
CA ILE A 117 20.17 -0.94 11.01
C ILE A 117 19.56 -2.24 10.48
N LEU A 118 18.23 -2.22 10.29
CA LEU A 118 17.50 -3.27 9.58
C LEU A 118 17.33 -2.84 8.12
N THR A 119 17.67 -3.74 7.20
CA THR A 119 17.52 -3.53 5.74
C THR A 119 16.67 -4.61 5.10
N SER A 120 15.98 -5.44 5.89
CA SER A 120 15.09 -6.50 5.43
C SER A 120 13.64 -6.13 5.75
N HIS A 121 12.70 -6.86 5.18
CA HIS A 121 11.30 -6.79 5.58
C HIS A 121 11.12 -7.13 7.06
N THR A 122 9.96 -6.76 7.59
CA THR A 122 9.53 -7.08 8.94
C THR A 122 8.46 -8.18 8.93
N LEU A 123 7.98 -8.55 10.12
CA LEU A 123 6.83 -9.42 10.31
C LEU A 123 5.59 -8.65 10.79
N GLU A 124 5.61 -7.31 10.66
CA GLU A 124 4.50 -6.47 11.10
C GLU A 124 3.29 -6.65 10.16
N PRO A 125 2.06 -6.54 10.69
CA PRO A 125 0.86 -6.56 9.87
C PRO A 125 0.81 -5.32 8.96
N VAL A 126 0.15 -5.47 7.82
CA VAL A 126 -0.07 -4.39 6.85
C VAL A 126 -1.44 -3.73 7.04
N PRO A 127 -1.58 -2.43 6.77
CA PRO A 127 -2.88 -1.78 6.84
C PRO A 127 -3.79 -2.23 5.69
N ILE A 128 -5.11 -2.11 5.90
CA ILE A 128 -6.09 -2.08 4.83
C ILE A 128 -7.07 -0.94 5.10
N ALA A 129 -7.24 -0.06 4.12
CA ALA A 129 -8.19 1.05 4.17
C ALA A 129 -9.12 0.99 2.96
N ILE A 130 -10.42 1.08 3.21
CA ILE A 130 -11.47 1.03 2.18
C ILE A 130 -12.34 2.27 2.35
N GLY A 131 -12.70 2.93 1.23
CA GLY A 131 -13.50 4.15 1.27
C GLY A 131 -13.82 4.69 -0.11
N GLY A 132 -14.23 5.95 -0.16
CA GLY A 132 -14.61 6.68 -1.38
C GLY A 132 -16.12 6.84 -1.54
N PRO A 133 -16.58 7.80 -2.37
CA PRO A 133 -18.01 8.15 -2.46
C PRO A 133 -18.89 7.06 -3.06
N GLY A 134 -18.28 6.13 -3.82
CA GLY A 134 -18.98 4.98 -4.40
C GLY A 134 -19.18 3.84 -3.41
N LEU A 135 -18.64 3.91 -2.20
CA LEU A 135 -18.76 2.84 -1.23
C LEU A 135 -20.21 2.74 -0.74
N ALA A 136 -20.77 1.53 -0.81
CA ALA A 136 -22.14 1.30 -0.38
C ALA A 136 -22.33 1.62 1.12
N PRO A 137 -23.46 2.23 1.52
CA PRO A 137 -23.79 2.40 2.93
C PRO A 137 -23.78 1.05 3.67
N GLY A 138 -23.36 1.06 4.93
CA GLY A 138 -23.34 -0.15 5.76
C GLY A 138 -22.15 -1.09 5.52
N VAL A 139 -21.26 -0.80 4.55
CA VAL A 139 -20.01 -1.54 4.40
C VAL A 139 -19.12 -1.32 5.63
N ARG A 140 -18.72 -2.42 6.28
CA ARG A 140 -17.77 -2.39 7.40
C ARG A 140 -16.88 -3.63 7.41
N PHE A 141 -15.76 -3.54 8.14
CA PHE A 141 -14.93 -4.72 8.38
C PHE A 141 -15.66 -5.74 9.26
N ARG A 142 -15.51 -7.00 8.88
CA ARG A 142 -16.02 -8.16 9.60
C ARG A 142 -15.24 -8.39 10.88
N ASN A 143 -15.97 -8.72 11.96
CA ASN A 143 -15.36 -9.09 13.25
C ASN A 143 -15.09 -10.59 13.37
N ASP A 144 -15.64 -11.40 12.47
CA ASP A 144 -15.49 -12.86 12.44
C ASP A 144 -14.30 -13.35 11.58
N VAL A 145 -13.46 -12.42 11.08
CA VAL A 145 -12.20 -12.71 10.36
C VAL A 145 -11.02 -12.05 11.07
N PRO A 146 -10.70 -12.43 12.33
CA PRO A 146 -9.68 -11.74 13.15
C PRO A 146 -8.24 -11.95 12.67
N SER A 147 -8.00 -12.93 11.79
CA SER A 147 -6.68 -13.28 11.26
C SER A 147 -6.63 -13.12 9.74
N GLY A 148 -7.37 -12.15 9.19
CA GLY A 148 -7.35 -11.84 7.76
C GLY A 148 -5.93 -11.53 7.27
N GLY A 149 -5.59 -12.03 6.08
CA GLY A 149 -4.32 -11.80 5.41
C GLY A 149 -4.53 -11.32 3.96
N LEU A 150 -3.43 -11.27 3.21
CA LEU A 150 -3.42 -10.75 1.83
C LEU A 150 -4.37 -11.49 0.89
N ALA A 151 -4.54 -12.81 1.09
CA ALA A 151 -5.43 -13.62 0.26
C ALA A 151 -6.90 -13.17 0.35
N ASN A 152 -7.34 -12.64 1.50
CA ASN A 152 -8.70 -12.12 1.70
C ASN A 152 -8.96 -10.83 0.88
N VAL A 153 -7.91 -10.10 0.50
CA VAL A 153 -8.05 -8.84 -0.26
C VAL A 153 -8.66 -9.08 -1.64
N ALA A 154 -8.36 -10.22 -2.27
CA ALA A 154 -8.91 -10.55 -3.59
C ALA A 154 -10.44 -10.67 -3.57
N ALA A 155 -11.00 -11.43 -2.62
CA ALA A 155 -12.46 -11.53 -2.44
C ALA A 155 -13.08 -10.18 -2.04
N THR A 156 -12.38 -9.41 -1.20
CA THR A 156 -12.82 -8.07 -0.79
C THR A 156 -12.98 -7.14 -1.99
N VAL A 157 -12.01 -7.09 -2.90
CA VAL A 157 -12.08 -6.26 -4.11
C VAL A 157 -13.19 -6.74 -5.06
N MET A 158 -13.39 -8.05 -5.22
CA MET A 158 -14.48 -8.58 -6.04
C MET A 158 -15.86 -8.15 -5.51
N ASN A 159 -16.08 -8.23 -4.20
CA ASN A 159 -17.34 -7.80 -3.60
C ASN A 159 -17.56 -6.29 -3.73
N LEU A 160 -16.50 -5.47 -3.61
CA LEU A 160 -16.61 -4.03 -3.85
C LEU A 160 -16.96 -3.67 -5.29
N HIS A 161 -16.64 -4.54 -6.25
CA HIS A 161 -17.10 -4.43 -7.64
C HIS A 161 -18.54 -4.94 -7.86
N GLY A 162 -19.22 -5.44 -6.82
CA GLY A 162 -20.59 -5.96 -6.91
C GLY A 162 -20.68 -7.41 -7.38
N PHE A 163 -19.58 -8.17 -7.34
CA PHE A 163 -19.57 -9.59 -7.69
C PHE A 163 -19.53 -10.47 -6.45
N GLU A 164 -20.10 -11.67 -6.54
CA GLU A 164 -19.83 -12.74 -5.59
C GLU A 164 -18.42 -13.30 -5.84
N ALA A 165 -17.61 -13.39 -4.78
CA ALA A 165 -16.27 -13.96 -4.88
C ALA A 165 -16.37 -15.48 -5.04
N PRO A 166 -15.44 -16.12 -5.79
CA PRO A 166 -15.39 -17.58 -5.92
C PRO A 166 -15.33 -18.29 -4.56
N SER A 167 -15.97 -19.46 -4.46
CA SER A 167 -16.07 -20.22 -3.21
C SER A 167 -14.73 -20.80 -2.71
N ASP A 168 -13.72 -20.86 -3.58
CA ASP A 168 -12.36 -21.31 -3.29
C ASP A 168 -11.41 -20.18 -2.89
N TYR A 169 -11.90 -18.93 -2.82
CA TYR A 169 -11.14 -17.80 -2.30
C TYR A 169 -11.27 -17.72 -0.77
N GLU A 170 -10.26 -17.15 -0.12
CA GLU A 170 -10.38 -16.73 1.28
C GLU A 170 -11.55 -15.73 1.44
N PRO A 171 -12.29 -15.77 2.55
CA PRO A 171 -13.48 -14.96 2.72
C PRO A 171 -13.14 -13.47 2.69
N THR A 172 -14.04 -12.67 2.13
CA THR A 172 -13.96 -11.21 2.14
C THR A 172 -13.80 -10.65 3.57
N LEU A 173 -13.08 -9.53 3.67
CA LEU A 173 -12.86 -8.81 4.93
C LEU A 173 -14.04 -7.91 5.32
N ILE A 174 -15.00 -7.70 4.43
CA ILE A 174 -16.12 -6.78 4.64
C ILE A 174 -17.46 -7.49 4.67
N GLU A 175 -18.41 -6.86 5.34
CA GLU A 175 -19.84 -7.19 5.27
C GLU A 175 -20.63 -5.92 4.95
N VAL A 176 -21.86 -6.08 4.46
CA VAL A 176 -22.83 -5.01 4.31
C VAL A 176 -23.92 -5.25 5.34
N VAL A 177 -24.15 -4.29 6.24
CA VAL A 177 -25.25 -4.35 7.20
C VAL A 177 -26.33 -3.35 6.82
N ASP A 178 -27.58 -3.80 6.89
CA ASP A 178 -28.73 -2.89 6.79
C ASP A 178 -28.70 -1.93 7.98
N ASN A 179 -28.84 -0.63 7.68
CA ASN A 179 -28.92 0.42 8.71
C ASN A 179 -30.26 0.38 9.44
#